data_AF-A0A1G2XFE3-F1
#
_entry.id   AF-A0A1G2XFE3-F1
#
_cell.length_a   1.000
_cell.length_b   1.000
_cell.length_c   1.000
_cell.angle_alpha   90.00
_cell.angle_beta   90.00
_cell.angle_gamma   90.00
#
_symmetry.space_group_name_H-M   'P 1'
#
loop_
_entity.id
_entity.type
_entity.pdbx_description
1 polymer ?
#
loop_
_entity_poly.entity_id
_entity_poly.type
_entity_poly.pdbx_seq_one_letter_code
_entity_poly.pdbx_strand_id
1 'polypeptide(L)'
;MKKCYTFIMCLVSISFYFVTNNCCSAEKQNLVDVNNFVAISIDEPAEKVYCRTVPFLSVLPEKRTGTKRIITPQSETIPVNIKAKTVYLLGMINDGWDQGVAFWPEHPELVMDRQDQLYVGVKIGDVIIRYADGSSDSVPLIMGQTAWFHNWWSEFTEPFNSRPELLEQWNKHSKLREDRSKILPETRNQRYFLAIKPQAKMIESLIVQDNPMVRGRPLVAGITVSTNSLVGSCVAFANEKIDSDDIASAIVSNDMGDWSADINAMADILYTSDKQLPISPPLLQMPKDINAASITFSGGQYAKMLSNIWVANLTQIAKYKFDPNTGFFGESQVGCPSYSLSITHNLQLILY
;
A
#
# COMPACT_ATOMS: atom_id res chain seq x y z
N MET A 1 42.27 -10.66 39.88
CA MET A 1 41.72 -11.88 39.24
C MET A 1 40.31 -11.57 38.76
N LYS A 2 40.06 -11.70 37.43
CA LYS A 2 38.78 -11.96 36.73
C LYS A 2 37.62 -10.95 36.96
N LYS A 3 36.88 -10.43 35.98
CA LYS A 3 36.79 -10.55 34.50
C LYS A 3 35.91 -9.36 34.04
N CYS A 4 36.16 -8.81 32.85
CA CYS A 4 35.21 -7.97 32.11
C CYS A 4 33.93 -8.76 31.76
N TYR A 5 32.77 -8.10 31.79
CA TYR A 5 31.67 -8.37 30.87
C TYR A 5 30.98 -7.06 30.47
N THR A 6 31.08 -6.76 29.19
CA THR A 6 30.25 -5.82 28.42
C THR A 6 28.82 -6.33 28.42
N PHE A 7 27.85 -5.50 28.79
CA PHE A 7 26.43 -5.81 28.58
C PHE A 7 25.97 -5.16 27.28
N ILE A 8 25.81 -6.00 26.25
CA ILE A 8 25.07 -5.72 25.02
C ILE A 8 23.60 -5.91 25.39
N MET A 9 22.79 -4.85 25.36
CA MET A 9 21.33 -5.04 25.36
C MET A 9 20.90 -5.48 23.96
N CYS A 10 20.79 -6.80 23.79
CA CYS A 10 19.93 -7.40 22.78
C CYS A 10 18.48 -6.97 23.08
N LEU A 11 17.87 -6.20 22.18
CA LEU A 11 16.42 -6.15 22.04
C LEU A 11 15.97 -7.54 21.58
N VAL A 12 15.54 -8.36 22.54
CA VAL A 12 14.80 -9.59 22.25
C VAL A 12 13.45 -9.16 21.70
N SER A 13 13.30 -9.27 20.38
CA SER A 13 11.98 -9.28 19.75
C SER A 13 11.23 -10.50 20.28
N ILE A 14 10.33 -10.29 21.24
CA ILE A 14 9.33 -11.30 21.59
C ILE A 14 8.24 -11.18 20.51
N SER A 15 8.43 -11.93 19.43
CA SER A 15 7.37 -12.19 18.45
C SER A 15 6.29 -13.00 19.17
N PHE A 16 5.21 -12.34 19.57
CA PHE A 16 3.97 -13.05 19.89
C PHE A 16 3.42 -13.61 18.57
N TYR A 17 3.74 -14.88 18.30
CA TYR A 17 2.97 -15.69 17.35
C TYR A 17 1.58 -15.87 17.94
N PHE A 18 0.67 -14.95 17.62
CA PHE A 18 -0.74 -15.32 17.59
C PHE A 18 -0.90 -16.31 16.44
N VAL A 19 -1.03 -17.59 16.77
CA VAL A 19 -1.57 -18.60 15.86
C VAL A 19 -3.05 -18.25 15.70
N THR A 20 -3.34 -17.32 14.80
CA THR A 20 -4.69 -17.19 14.27
C THR A 20 -4.89 -18.39 13.35
N ASN A 21 -5.80 -19.28 13.75
CA ASN A 21 -6.36 -20.26 12.83
C ASN A 21 -7.05 -19.47 11.71
N ASN A 22 -6.34 -19.29 10.59
CA ASN A 22 -6.89 -18.78 9.35
C ASN A 22 -7.99 -19.74 8.88
N CYS A 23 -9.23 -19.50 9.32
CA CYS A 23 -10.38 -19.84 8.51
C CYS A 23 -10.52 -18.80 7.40
N CYS A 24 -9.51 -18.72 6.54
CA CYS A 24 -9.73 -18.18 5.20
C CYS A 24 -10.63 -19.19 4.51
N SER A 25 -11.86 -18.82 4.17
CA SER A 25 -12.58 -19.53 3.13
C SER A 25 -11.65 -19.59 1.92
N ALA A 26 -11.18 -20.79 1.56
CA ALA A 26 -10.41 -20.95 0.34
C ALA A 26 -11.32 -20.51 -0.81
N GLU A 27 -11.08 -19.30 -1.34
CA GLU A 27 -11.68 -18.88 -2.59
C GLU A 27 -11.40 -20.00 -3.59
N LYS A 28 -12.47 -20.52 -4.17
CA LYS A 28 -12.40 -21.68 -5.05
C LYS A 28 -11.73 -21.21 -6.34
N GLN A 29 -10.42 -21.38 -6.41
CA GLN A 29 -9.63 -20.98 -7.58
C GLN A 29 -10.16 -21.68 -8.83
N ASN A 30 -10.57 -20.88 -9.81
CA ASN A 30 -11.05 -21.39 -11.08
C ASN A 30 -9.92 -21.35 -12.09
N LEU A 31 -9.02 -22.34 -11.97
CA LEU A 31 -7.82 -22.42 -12.78
C LEU A 31 -8.14 -22.82 -14.22
N VAL A 32 -7.60 -22.07 -15.17
CA VAL A 32 -7.68 -22.35 -16.61
C VAL A 32 -6.27 -22.48 -17.20
N ASP A 33 -6.12 -23.37 -18.17
CA ASP A 33 -4.87 -23.53 -18.90
C ASP A 33 -4.66 -22.36 -19.87
N VAL A 34 -3.51 -21.70 -19.76
CA VAL A 34 -3.13 -20.54 -20.57
C VAL A 34 -1.78 -20.79 -21.22
N ASN A 35 -1.77 -20.69 -22.57
CA ASN A 35 -0.58 -20.92 -23.40
C ASN A 35 -0.14 -19.68 -24.17
N ASN A 36 -0.79 -18.54 -23.94
CA ASN A 36 -0.60 -17.32 -24.71
C ASN A 36 0.03 -16.20 -23.87
N PHE A 37 0.60 -16.54 -22.70
CA PHE A 37 1.30 -15.60 -21.84
C PHE A 37 2.79 -15.61 -22.15
N VAL A 38 3.35 -14.42 -22.26
CA VAL A 38 4.79 -14.24 -22.50
C VAL A 38 5.29 -13.11 -21.62
N ALA A 39 6.48 -13.27 -21.04
CA ALA A 39 7.18 -12.20 -20.36
C ALA A 39 7.98 -11.36 -21.36
N ILE A 40 8.02 -10.06 -21.13
CA ILE A 40 9.00 -9.18 -21.75
C ILE A 40 10.31 -9.34 -20.97
N SER A 41 11.39 -9.74 -21.65
CA SER A 41 12.73 -9.81 -21.03
C SER A 41 13.31 -8.40 -20.92
N ILE A 42 13.20 -7.80 -19.72
CA ILE A 42 13.57 -6.39 -19.45
C ILE A 42 14.93 -6.27 -18.76
N ASP A 43 15.17 -7.09 -17.75
CA ASP A 43 16.28 -6.98 -16.81
C ASP A 43 16.96 -8.34 -16.61
N GLU A 44 18.26 -8.36 -16.28
CA GLU A 44 19.01 -9.55 -15.86
C GLU A 44 19.43 -9.42 -14.38
N PRO A 45 19.67 -10.53 -13.65
CA PRO A 45 19.29 -11.91 -13.96
C PRO A 45 17.83 -12.17 -13.55
N ALA A 46 16.84 -11.76 -14.35
CA ALA A 46 15.44 -11.93 -13.99
C ALA A 46 15.04 -13.40 -13.84
N GLU A 47 14.33 -13.69 -12.76
CA GLU A 47 13.83 -15.03 -12.43
C GLU A 47 12.32 -15.09 -12.66
N LYS A 48 11.83 -16.31 -12.92
CA LYS A 48 10.40 -16.54 -12.98
C LYS A 48 9.81 -16.46 -11.58
N VAL A 49 8.90 -15.52 -11.40
CA VAL A 49 8.15 -15.30 -10.15
C VAL A 49 6.66 -15.27 -10.46
N TYR A 50 5.85 -15.47 -9.43
CA TYR A 50 4.39 -15.37 -9.52
C TYR A 50 3.90 -14.19 -8.69
N CYS A 51 2.81 -13.56 -9.10
CA CYS A 51 1.96 -12.81 -8.19
C CYS A 51 0.57 -13.41 -8.31
N ARG A 52 0.08 -14.01 -7.23
CA ARG A 52 -1.06 -14.94 -7.26
C ARG A 52 -0.77 -16.06 -8.27
N THR A 53 -1.55 -16.15 -9.35
CA THR A 53 -1.36 -17.19 -10.37
C THR A 53 -0.62 -16.69 -11.62
N VAL A 54 -0.41 -15.38 -11.79
CA VAL A 54 0.22 -14.82 -13.00
C VAL A 54 1.75 -14.90 -12.91
N PRO A 55 2.42 -15.52 -13.91
CA PRO A 55 3.88 -15.57 -13.96
C PRO A 55 4.47 -14.28 -14.54
N PHE A 56 5.66 -13.92 -14.08
CA PHE A 56 6.46 -12.80 -14.56
C PHE A 56 7.95 -13.17 -14.56
N LEU A 57 8.75 -12.48 -15.38
CA LEU A 57 10.19 -12.40 -15.17
C LEU A 57 10.49 -11.12 -14.40
N SER A 58 11.14 -11.23 -13.25
CA SER A 58 11.42 -10.08 -12.40
C SER A 58 12.73 -10.21 -11.64
N VAL A 59 13.29 -9.04 -11.33
CA VAL A 59 14.45 -8.86 -10.45
C VAL A 59 14.27 -7.54 -9.70
N LEU A 60 14.72 -7.50 -8.45
CA LEU A 60 14.68 -6.30 -7.63
C LEU A 60 15.51 -5.18 -8.25
N PRO A 61 15.08 -3.90 -8.17
CA PRO A 61 15.80 -2.77 -8.74
C PRO A 61 17.30 -2.74 -8.45
N GLU A 62 17.69 -2.98 -7.19
CA GLU A 62 19.08 -2.97 -6.72
C GLU A 62 19.95 -4.13 -7.26
N LYS A 63 19.32 -5.16 -7.84
CA LYS A 63 19.99 -6.33 -8.42
C LYS A 63 19.99 -6.33 -9.95
N ARG A 64 19.36 -5.34 -10.59
CA ARG A 64 19.26 -5.26 -12.05
C ARG A 64 20.64 -5.06 -12.68
N THR A 65 20.95 -5.90 -13.64
CA THR A 65 22.04 -5.76 -14.60
C THR A 65 21.48 -5.93 -16.02
N GLY A 66 22.24 -5.52 -17.04
CA GLY A 66 21.84 -5.76 -18.44
C GLY A 66 20.47 -5.21 -18.84
N THR A 67 20.01 -4.13 -18.20
CA THR A 67 18.64 -3.62 -18.41
C THR A 67 18.43 -3.09 -19.82
N LYS A 68 17.28 -3.43 -20.43
CA LYS A 68 16.81 -2.85 -21.70
C LYS A 68 15.98 -1.58 -21.49
N ARG A 69 15.81 -1.14 -20.24
CA ARG A 69 15.14 0.11 -19.90
C ARG A 69 16.01 1.29 -20.32
N ILE A 70 15.39 2.30 -20.90
CA ILE A 70 16.01 3.61 -21.09
C ILE A 70 15.58 4.46 -19.88
N ILE A 71 16.51 4.73 -18.98
CA ILE A 71 16.23 5.37 -17.69
C ILE A 71 16.66 6.84 -17.75
N THR A 72 15.75 7.72 -17.40
CA THR A 72 15.99 9.14 -17.10
C THR A 72 15.62 9.41 -15.64
N PRO A 73 15.97 10.58 -15.07
CA PRO A 73 15.60 10.87 -13.69
C PRO A 73 14.08 10.87 -13.43
N GLN A 74 13.26 11.14 -14.45
CA GLN A 74 11.79 11.26 -14.33
C GLN A 74 11.02 10.13 -15.01
N SER A 75 11.69 9.18 -15.68
CA SER A 75 10.98 8.12 -16.38
C SER A 75 11.84 6.89 -16.69
N GLU A 76 11.18 5.74 -16.84
CA GLU A 76 11.75 4.53 -17.40
C GLU A 76 10.97 4.12 -18.66
N THR A 77 11.63 4.09 -19.81
CA THR A 77 11.03 3.59 -21.07
C THR A 77 11.42 2.13 -21.29
N ILE A 78 10.44 1.27 -21.48
CA ILE A 78 10.60 -0.17 -21.66
C ILE A 78 10.14 -0.55 -23.07
N PRO A 79 11.05 -1.00 -23.96
CA PRO A 79 10.65 -1.50 -25.27
C PRO A 79 9.80 -2.77 -25.13
N VAL A 80 8.66 -2.82 -25.83
CA VAL A 80 7.74 -3.96 -25.79
C VAL A 80 7.58 -4.59 -27.18
N ASN A 81 7.31 -3.78 -28.20
CA ASN A 81 7.19 -4.21 -29.61
C ASN A 81 6.23 -5.39 -29.83
N ILE A 82 5.04 -5.35 -29.21
CA ILE A 82 4.06 -6.43 -29.32
C ILE A 82 2.62 -5.93 -29.39
N LYS A 83 1.76 -6.69 -30.07
CA LYS A 83 0.32 -6.52 -29.99
C LYS A 83 -0.22 -7.40 -28.86
N ALA A 84 -0.59 -6.79 -27.74
CA ALA A 84 -1.12 -7.50 -26.58
C ALA A 84 -2.66 -7.40 -26.50
N LYS A 85 -3.30 -8.47 -26.02
CA LYS A 85 -4.70 -8.44 -25.57
C LYS A 85 -4.82 -7.82 -24.18
N THR A 86 -3.89 -8.16 -23.29
CA THR A 86 -3.78 -7.63 -21.93
C THR A 86 -2.30 -7.50 -21.59
N VAL A 87 -1.93 -6.41 -20.92
CA VAL A 87 -0.61 -6.16 -20.33
C VAL A 87 -0.75 -6.26 -18.81
N TYR A 88 0.04 -7.13 -18.19
CA TYR A 88 0.13 -7.31 -16.76
C TYR A 88 1.42 -6.67 -16.26
N LEU A 89 1.31 -5.72 -15.35
CA LEU A 89 2.44 -4.99 -14.78
C LEU A 89 2.65 -5.44 -13.34
N LEU A 90 3.78 -6.06 -13.06
CA LEU A 90 4.18 -6.48 -11.71
C LEU A 90 4.88 -5.33 -10.98
N GLY A 91 4.75 -5.27 -9.66
CA GLY A 91 5.39 -4.26 -8.82
C GLY A 91 4.31 -3.35 -8.26
N MET A 92 3.88 -2.37 -9.07
CA MET A 92 2.81 -1.41 -8.76
C MET A 92 2.88 -0.85 -7.34
N ILE A 93 4.11 -0.62 -6.88
CA ILE A 93 4.40 -0.05 -5.56
C ILE A 93 5.08 1.31 -5.69
N ASN A 94 5.03 2.09 -4.61
CA ASN A 94 5.87 3.28 -4.48
C ASN A 94 7.26 2.87 -3.96
N ASP A 95 8.23 2.69 -4.86
CA ASP A 95 9.59 2.30 -4.52
C ASP A 95 10.41 3.50 -4.03
N GLY A 96 11.32 3.25 -3.08
CA GLY A 96 12.14 4.29 -2.45
C GLY A 96 11.43 5.12 -1.37
N TRP A 97 10.10 5.03 -1.26
CA TRP A 97 9.33 5.64 -0.17
C TRP A 97 8.07 4.83 0.14
N ASP A 98 8.18 3.92 1.09
CA ASP A 98 7.09 2.99 1.40
C ASP A 98 6.25 3.43 2.62
N GLN A 99 6.17 4.74 2.89
CA GLN A 99 5.46 5.29 4.05
C GLN A 99 4.40 6.30 3.61
N GLY A 100 3.29 6.38 4.37
CA GLY A 100 2.25 7.38 4.13
C GLY A 100 2.66 8.80 4.51
N VAL A 101 3.68 8.95 5.36
CA VAL A 101 4.17 10.23 5.88
C VAL A 101 5.57 10.07 6.45
N ALA A 102 6.37 11.13 6.47
CA ALA A 102 7.70 11.07 7.04
C ALA A 102 7.69 10.80 8.55
N PHE A 103 8.73 10.11 9.01
CA PHE A 103 8.92 9.83 10.43
C PHE A 103 9.31 11.11 11.19
N TRP A 104 8.92 11.19 12.47
CA TRP A 104 9.09 12.37 13.32
C TRP A 104 10.50 13.02 13.32
N PRO A 105 11.62 12.27 13.38
CA PRO A 105 12.96 12.83 13.35
C PRO A 105 13.36 13.51 12.03
N GLU A 106 12.60 13.33 10.96
CA GLU A 106 12.79 14.09 9.72
C GLU A 106 12.26 15.53 9.83
N HIS A 107 11.64 15.88 10.96
CA HIS A 107 11.06 17.19 11.23
C HIS A 107 10.15 17.68 10.08
N PRO A 108 9.14 16.89 9.65
CA PRO A 108 8.26 17.26 8.55
C PRO A 108 7.49 18.56 8.82
N GLU A 109 7.34 18.98 10.07
CA GLU A 109 6.78 20.27 10.47
C GLU A 109 7.60 21.47 10.00
N LEU A 110 8.88 21.28 9.69
CA LEU A 110 9.78 22.32 9.18
C LEU A 110 9.78 22.41 7.66
N VAL A 111 9.10 21.47 6.97
CA VAL A 111 9.06 21.39 5.51
C VAL A 111 7.68 21.83 5.02
N MET A 112 7.63 22.89 4.20
CA MET A 112 6.38 23.39 3.64
C MET A 112 5.82 22.46 2.56
N ASP A 113 6.69 21.96 1.68
CA ASP A 113 6.32 21.05 0.60
C ASP A 113 6.27 19.61 1.12
N ARG A 114 5.07 19.15 1.43
CA ARG A 114 4.80 17.83 2.02
C ARG A 114 4.80 16.70 0.99
N GLN A 115 5.88 16.58 0.22
CA GLN A 115 6.07 15.51 -0.75
C GLN A 115 6.06 14.11 -0.09
N ASP A 116 6.31 14.04 1.22
CA ASP A 116 6.26 12.84 2.03
C ASP A 116 4.85 12.31 2.29
N GLN A 117 3.82 13.14 2.10
CA GLN A 117 2.42 12.78 2.38
C GLN A 117 1.80 12.01 1.22
N LEU A 118 1.81 10.69 1.34
CA LEU A 118 1.14 9.79 0.41
C LEU A 118 -0.14 9.24 1.06
N TYR A 119 -1.27 9.65 0.52
CA TYR A 119 -2.60 9.21 0.95
C TYR A 119 -3.37 8.58 -0.21
N VAL A 120 -4.45 7.86 0.10
CA VAL A 120 -5.37 7.29 -0.91
C VAL A 120 -5.84 8.40 -1.84
N GLY A 121 -5.62 8.23 -3.15
CA GLY A 121 -5.95 9.23 -4.15
C GLY A 121 -4.78 10.08 -4.65
N VAL A 122 -3.62 10.06 -3.98
CA VAL A 122 -2.42 10.72 -4.50
C VAL A 122 -1.93 10.01 -5.75
N LYS A 123 -1.71 10.79 -6.82
CA LYS A 123 -1.07 10.31 -8.05
C LYS A 123 0.44 10.32 -7.88
N ILE A 124 1.08 9.15 -7.94
CA ILE A 124 2.54 8.98 -7.87
C ILE A 124 3.21 8.93 -9.24
N GLY A 125 2.44 8.89 -10.32
CA GLY A 125 2.98 8.85 -11.68
C GLY A 125 1.97 8.37 -12.70
N ASP A 126 2.46 7.93 -13.86
CA ASP A 126 1.67 7.35 -14.95
C ASP A 126 2.40 6.17 -15.58
N VAL A 127 1.64 5.21 -16.11
CA VAL A 127 2.12 4.31 -17.17
C VAL A 127 1.57 4.81 -18.49
N ILE A 128 2.46 5.24 -19.38
CA ILE A 128 2.10 5.66 -20.74
C ILE A 128 2.35 4.48 -21.68
N ILE A 129 1.31 4.06 -22.39
CA ILE A 129 1.38 3.04 -23.44
C ILE A 129 1.57 3.75 -24.76
N ARG A 130 2.78 3.67 -25.34
CA ARG A 130 3.07 4.25 -26.65
C ARG A 130 2.88 3.21 -27.73
N TYR A 131 2.08 3.55 -28.74
CA TYR A 131 1.81 2.68 -29.87
C TYR A 131 2.69 3.06 -31.07
N ALA A 132 2.97 2.08 -31.93
CA ALA A 132 3.83 2.26 -33.10
C ALA A 132 3.26 3.25 -34.15
N ASP A 133 1.97 3.61 -34.06
CA ASP A 133 1.35 4.64 -34.90
C ASP A 133 1.55 6.07 -34.35
N GLY A 134 2.29 6.23 -33.26
CA GLY A 134 2.57 7.50 -32.60
C GLY A 134 1.51 7.93 -31.58
N SER A 135 0.39 7.21 -31.47
CA SER A 135 -0.62 7.48 -30.43
C SER A 135 -0.19 6.95 -29.06
N SER A 136 -0.84 7.43 -28.00
CA SER A 136 -0.56 6.99 -26.64
C SER A 136 -1.79 7.03 -25.73
N ASP A 137 -1.87 6.08 -24.82
CA ASP A 137 -2.77 6.14 -23.65
C ASP A 137 -1.94 6.37 -22.38
N SER A 138 -2.52 7.00 -21.36
CA SER A 138 -1.86 7.25 -20.08
C SER A 138 -2.75 6.74 -18.96
N VAL A 139 -2.23 5.78 -18.18
CA VAL A 139 -2.91 5.19 -17.03
C VAL A 139 -2.32 5.78 -15.75
N PRO A 140 -3.09 6.53 -14.94
CA PRO A 140 -2.55 7.16 -13.75
C PRO A 140 -2.28 6.13 -12.66
N LEU A 141 -1.16 6.32 -11.97
CA LEU A 141 -0.73 5.49 -10.83
C LEU A 141 -1.12 6.22 -9.55
N ILE A 142 -2.21 5.77 -8.96
CA ILE A 142 -2.88 6.41 -7.84
C ILE A 142 -2.80 5.48 -6.63
N MET A 143 -2.33 6.01 -5.52
CA MET A 143 -2.24 5.30 -4.24
C MET A 143 -3.64 4.83 -3.82
N GLY A 144 -3.77 3.53 -3.62
CA GLY A 144 -4.97 2.82 -3.19
C GLY A 144 -5.61 2.09 -4.35
N GLN A 145 -5.49 2.63 -5.57
CA GLN A 145 -6.26 2.14 -6.70
C GLN A 145 -5.42 1.39 -7.72
N THR A 146 -4.33 1.98 -8.21
CA THR A 146 -3.43 1.40 -9.24
C THR A 146 -1.98 1.31 -8.78
N ALA A 147 -1.67 1.80 -7.58
CA ALA A 147 -0.41 1.58 -6.90
C ALA A 147 -0.64 1.50 -5.37
N TRP A 148 0.26 0.84 -4.64
CA TRP A 148 0.17 0.78 -3.18
C TRP A 148 1.52 0.62 -2.46
N PHE A 149 1.46 0.56 -1.13
CA PHE A 149 2.62 0.26 -0.28
C PHE A 149 2.87 -1.25 -0.18
N HIS A 150 4.11 -1.63 0.12
CA HIS A 150 4.53 -3.02 0.27
C HIS A 150 4.79 -3.45 1.72
N ASN A 151 5.78 -2.91 2.43
CA ASN A 151 6.21 -3.38 3.76
C ASN A 151 5.19 -3.01 4.83
N TRP A 152 4.77 -1.74 4.85
CA TRP A 152 3.85 -1.28 5.91
C TRP A 152 2.49 -1.96 5.79
N TRP A 153 2.08 -2.31 4.58
CA TRP A 153 0.86 -3.07 4.34
C TRP A 153 0.99 -4.58 4.67
N SER A 154 2.19 -5.13 4.83
CA SER A 154 2.37 -6.50 5.33
C SER A 154 2.44 -6.55 6.84
N GLU A 155 3.10 -5.59 7.45
CA GLU A 155 3.28 -5.56 8.91
C GLU A 155 2.01 -5.08 9.63
N PHE A 156 1.26 -4.16 9.00
CA PHE A 156 0.12 -3.51 9.61
C PHE A 156 -1.12 -3.68 8.74
N THR A 157 -1.88 -4.71 9.08
CA THR A 157 -3.02 -5.19 8.30
C THR A 157 -4.37 -4.82 8.92
N GLU A 158 -4.39 -4.08 10.04
CA GLU A 158 -5.62 -3.46 10.54
C GLU A 158 -6.03 -2.26 9.64
N PRO A 159 -7.33 -2.02 9.42
CA PRO A 159 -8.48 -2.66 10.08
C PRO A 159 -8.90 -4.01 9.46
N PHE A 160 -8.25 -4.51 8.42
CA PHE A 160 -8.74 -5.65 7.64
C PHE A 160 -8.74 -6.98 8.40
N ASN A 161 -7.83 -7.18 9.35
CA ASN A 161 -7.82 -8.38 10.18
C ASN A 161 -9.03 -8.44 11.11
N SER A 162 -9.36 -7.33 11.79
CA SER A 162 -10.52 -7.26 12.67
C SER A 162 -11.84 -7.05 11.93
N ARG A 163 -11.78 -6.52 10.71
CA ARG A 163 -12.93 -6.13 9.88
C ARG A 163 -12.77 -6.62 8.44
N PRO A 164 -12.93 -7.93 8.19
CA PRO A 164 -12.77 -8.51 6.85
C PRO A 164 -13.78 -7.97 5.84
N GLU A 165 -14.91 -7.44 6.28
CA GLU A 165 -15.88 -6.77 5.40
C GLU A 165 -15.29 -5.51 4.74
N LEU A 166 -14.38 -4.80 5.43
CA LEU A 166 -13.69 -3.65 4.87
C LEU A 166 -12.65 -4.08 3.84
N LEU A 167 -12.10 -5.29 3.97
CA LEU A 167 -11.16 -5.84 3.01
C LEU A 167 -11.86 -6.19 1.70
N GLU A 168 -13.05 -6.78 1.78
CA GLU A 168 -13.87 -7.06 0.60
C GLU A 168 -14.19 -5.76 -0.15
N GLN A 169 -14.56 -4.71 0.58
CA GLN A 169 -14.78 -3.37 0.00
C GLN A 169 -13.50 -2.81 -0.64
N TRP A 170 -12.36 -2.90 0.04
CA TRP A 170 -11.06 -2.49 -0.51
C TRP A 170 -10.76 -3.19 -1.85
N ASN A 171 -10.89 -4.51 -1.88
CA ASN A 171 -10.62 -5.34 -3.05
C ASN A 171 -11.59 -5.06 -4.21
N LYS A 172 -12.83 -4.63 -3.90
CA LYS A 172 -13.81 -4.23 -4.91
C LYS A 172 -13.42 -2.95 -5.65
N HIS A 173 -12.82 -2.00 -4.95
CA HIS A 173 -12.49 -0.67 -5.51
C HIS A 173 -11.07 -0.60 -6.07
N SER A 174 -10.14 -1.36 -5.50
CA SER A 174 -8.77 -1.50 -6.01
C SER A 174 -8.77 -2.12 -7.41
N LYS A 175 -7.86 -1.63 -8.27
CA LYS A 175 -7.57 -2.24 -9.59
C LYS A 175 -6.37 -3.19 -9.51
N LEU A 176 -5.70 -3.26 -8.36
CA LEU A 176 -4.58 -4.15 -8.12
C LEU A 176 -5.06 -5.55 -7.75
N ARG A 177 -4.33 -6.55 -8.23
CA ARG A 177 -4.41 -7.92 -7.74
C ARG A 177 -3.28 -8.15 -6.75
N GLU A 178 -3.62 -8.44 -5.51
CA GLU A 178 -2.66 -8.62 -4.41
C GLU A 178 -2.39 -10.11 -4.13
N ASP A 179 -1.11 -10.46 -4.01
CA ASP A 179 -0.63 -11.71 -3.43
C ASP A 179 -0.26 -11.50 -1.96
N ARG A 180 -1.17 -11.90 -1.07
CA ARG A 180 -1.01 -11.73 0.39
C ARG A 180 -0.08 -12.77 1.02
N SER A 181 0.34 -13.80 0.28
CA SER A 181 1.29 -14.80 0.80
C SER A 181 2.72 -14.26 0.90
N LYS A 182 3.01 -13.15 0.21
CA LYS A 182 4.35 -12.57 0.08
C LYS A 182 4.53 -11.36 0.98
N ILE A 183 5.20 -11.58 2.11
CA ILE A 183 5.39 -10.59 3.19
C ILE A 183 6.88 -10.20 3.34
N LEU A 184 7.78 -10.82 2.57
CA LEU A 184 9.22 -10.65 2.77
C LEU A 184 9.82 -9.51 1.92
N PRO A 185 10.76 -8.69 2.45
CA PRO A 185 11.38 -7.57 1.73
C PRO A 185 12.02 -7.94 0.38
N GLU A 186 12.57 -9.15 0.25
CA GLU A 186 13.18 -9.67 -0.96
C GLU A 186 12.16 -10.04 -2.05
N THR A 187 10.89 -10.12 -1.68
CA THR A 187 9.76 -10.38 -2.59
C THR A 187 8.84 -9.17 -2.75
N ARG A 188 9.23 -7.99 -2.23
CA ARG A 188 8.38 -6.79 -2.18
C ARG A 188 7.77 -6.39 -3.53
N ASN A 189 8.53 -6.57 -4.59
CA ASN A 189 8.13 -6.25 -5.96
C ASN A 189 7.13 -7.25 -6.55
N GLN A 190 6.79 -8.32 -5.83
CA GLN A 190 5.94 -9.42 -6.31
C GLN A 190 4.54 -9.39 -5.68
N ARG A 191 4.20 -8.34 -4.94
CA ARG A 191 2.97 -8.28 -4.15
C ARG A 191 1.75 -7.87 -4.96
N TYR A 192 1.91 -6.96 -5.92
CA TYR A 192 0.80 -6.48 -6.72
C TYR A 192 1.08 -6.62 -8.20
N PHE A 193 0.03 -6.91 -8.96
CA PHE A 193 0.03 -6.62 -10.38
C PHE A 193 -1.21 -5.84 -10.80
N LEU A 194 -1.07 -5.09 -11.90
CA LEU A 194 -2.15 -4.39 -12.58
C LEU A 194 -2.36 -4.98 -13.98
N ALA A 195 -3.59 -5.35 -14.31
CA ALA A 195 -3.96 -5.87 -15.63
C ALA A 195 -4.64 -4.78 -16.48
N ILE A 196 -4.01 -4.38 -17.58
CA ILE A 196 -4.50 -3.31 -18.46
C ILE A 196 -4.81 -3.91 -19.84
N LYS A 197 -6.00 -3.63 -20.37
CA LYS A 197 -6.36 -3.89 -21.76
C LYS A 197 -5.93 -2.68 -22.61
N PRO A 198 -4.87 -2.79 -23.42
CA PRO A 198 -4.48 -1.73 -24.34
C PRO A 198 -5.45 -1.64 -25.52
N GLN A 199 -5.31 -0.59 -26.33
CA GLN A 199 -5.90 -0.57 -27.68
C GLN A 199 -5.35 -1.73 -28.51
N ALA A 200 -6.13 -2.19 -29.51
CA ALA A 200 -5.76 -3.29 -30.40
C ALA A 200 -4.69 -2.91 -31.45
N LYS A 201 -3.62 -2.24 -31.01
CA LYS A 201 -2.50 -1.69 -31.79
C LYS A 201 -1.18 -2.34 -31.37
N MET A 202 -0.14 -2.18 -32.18
CA MET A 202 1.22 -2.58 -31.80
C MET A 202 1.73 -1.62 -30.73
N ILE A 203 2.06 -2.14 -29.54
CA ILE A 203 2.71 -1.37 -28.48
C ILE A 203 4.20 -1.29 -28.83
N GLU A 204 4.71 -0.08 -28.98
CA GLU A 204 6.13 0.17 -29.17
C GLU A 204 6.86 0.07 -27.82
N SER A 205 6.37 0.83 -26.83
CA SER A 205 6.98 0.91 -25.51
C SER A 205 5.97 1.24 -24.41
N LEU A 206 6.36 0.93 -23.18
CA LEU A 206 5.71 1.41 -21.96
C LEU A 206 6.65 2.41 -21.28
N ILE A 207 6.12 3.54 -20.86
CA ILE A 207 6.88 4.57 -20.15
C ILE A 207 6.31 4.69 -18.76
N VAL A 208 7.11 4.37 -17.75
CA VAL A 208 6.78 4.63 -16.35
C VAL A 208 7.25 6.05 -16.06
N GLN A 209 6.30 6.97 -15.93
CA GLN A 209 6.55 8.38 -15.66
C GLN A 209 6.41 8.62 -14.16
N ASP A 210 7.42 9.24 -13.57
CA ASP A 210 7.44 9.64 -12.16
C ASP A 210 6.69 10.95 -11.91
N ASN A 211 6.15 11.13 -10.70
CA ASN A 211 5.64 12.41 -10.23
C ASN A 211 6.64 13.03 -9.21
N PRO A 212 7.45 14.03 -9.62
CA PRO A 212 8.48 14.60 -8.75
C PRO A 212 7.91 15.45 -7.60
N MET A 213 6.59 15.63 -7.54
CA MET A 213 5.91 16.34 -6.45
C MET A 213 5.68 15.45 -5.22
N VAL A 214 6.00 14.16 -5.29
CA VAL A 214 5.85 13.22 -4.18
C VAL A 214 7.12 12.39 -4.01
N ARG A 215 7.34 11.86 -2.80
CA ARG A 215 8.50 11.02 -2.50
C ARG A 215 8.29 9.59 -2.99
N GLY A 216 9.40 8.99 -3.39
CA GLY A 216 9.43 7.67 -4.02
C GLY A 216 9.12 7.78 -5.51
N ARG A 217 8.88 6.63 -6.14
CA ARG A 217 8.55 6.54 -7.55
C ARG A 217 7.78 5.26 -7.86
N PRO A 218 6.96 5.21 -8.90
CA PRO A 218 6.29 3.99 -9.28
C PRO A 218 7.25 2.91 -9.78
N LEU A 219 7.03 1.66 -9.34
CA LEU A 219 7.83 0.52 -9.78
C LEU A 219 7.05 -0.42 -10.70
N VAL A 220 7.57 -0.65 -11.91
CA VAL A 220 7.23 -1.80 -12.74
C VAL A 220 8.40 -2.79 -12.73
N ALA A 221 8.23 -3.89 -12.03
CA ALA A 221 9.27 -4.89 -11.77
C ALA A 221 9.31 -6.02 -12.81
N GLY A 222 8.23 -6.23 -13.55
CA GLY A 222 8.13 -7.26 -14.58
C GLY A 222 6.89 -7.01 -15.43
N ILE A 223 6.92 -7.48 -16.68
CA ILE A 223 5.79 -7.34 -17.60
C ILE A 223 5.49 -8.68 -18.22
N THR A 224 4.25 -9.10 -18.09
CA THR A 224 3.68 -10.25 -18.80
C THR A 224 2.60 -9.75 -19.73
N VAL A 225 2.48 -10.32 -20.92
CA VAL A 225 1.43 -9.97 -21.87
C VAL A 225 0.70 -11.22 -22.34
N SER A 226 -0.61 -11.11 -22.50
CA SER A 226 -1.41 -12.10 -23.22
C SER A 226 -1.40 -11.74 -24.70
N THR A 227 -0.87 -12.61 -25.55
CA THR A 227 -0.67 -12.37 -26.98
C THR A 227 -0.78 -13.66 -27.77
N ASN A 228 -1.27 -13.58 -29.01
CA ASN A 228 -1.25 -14.71 -29.94
C ASN A 228 0.00 -14.70 -30.85
N SER A 229 0.86 -13.68 -30.71
CA SER A 229 2.06 -13.49 -31.51
C SER A 229 3.29 -13.45 -30.61
N LEU A 230 4.26 -14.33 -30.87
CA LEU A 230 5.58 -14.29 -30.24
C LEU A 230 6.48 -13.34 -31.04
N VAL A 231 7.15 -12.43 -30.34
CA VAL A 231 8.13 -11.50 -30.93
C VAL A 231 9.44 -11.61 -30.14
N GLY A 232 10.58 -11.60 -30.83
CA GLY A 232 11.84 -12.21 -30.40
C GLY A 232 12.31 -12.01 -28.95
N SER A 233 12.14 -10.83 -28.34
CA SER A 233 12.57 -10.55 -26.96
C SER A 233 11.64 -11.09 -25.87
N CYS A 234 10.59 -11.83 -26.24
CA CYS A 234 9.63 -12.40 -25.31
C CYS A 234 10.05 -13.81 -24.88
N VAL A 235 9.79 -14.14 -23.61
CA VAL A 235 9.95 -15.49 -23.07
C VAL A 235 8.57 -16.08 -22.86
N ALA A 236 8.25 -17.17 -23.55
CA ALA A 236 6.95 -17.81 -23.43
C ALA A 236 6.81 -18.54 -22.09
N PHE A 237 5.63 -18.42 -21.47
CA PHE A 237 5.21 -19.26 -20.37
C PHE A 237 4.32 -20.38 -20.92
N ALA A 238 4.79 -21.61 -20.88
CA ALA A 238 4.09 -22.76 -21.43
C ALA A 238 3.28 -23.48 -20.34
N ASN A 239 2.02 -23.83 -20.65
CA ASN A 239 1.14 -24.63 -19.80
C ASN A 239 0.92 -24.06 -18.39
N GLU A 240 0.69 -22.75 -18.29
CA GLU A 240 0.40 -22.12 -17.01
C GLU A 240 -1.06 -22.35 -16.61
N LYS A 241 -1.27 -22.57 -15.31
CA LYS A 241 -2.60 -22.59 -14.72
C LYS A 241 -2.86 -21.27 -14.03
N ILE A 242 -3.72 -20.46 -14.65
CA ILE A 242 -4.02 -19.10 -14.19
C ILE A 242 -5.46 -19.10 -13.65
N ASP A 243 -5.69 -18.42 -12.54
CA ASP A 243 -7.03 -18.16 -12.06
C ASP A 243 -7.78 -17.27 -13.07
N SER A 244 -9.02 -17.63 -13.42
CA SER A 244 -9.82 -16.84 -14.36
C SER A 244 -9.96 -15.37 -13.96
N ASP A 245 -9.97 -15.06 -12.66
CA ASP A 245 -10.10 -13.70 -12.15
C ASP A 245 -8.82 -12.88 -12.35
N ASP A 246 -7.67 -13.55 -12.41
CA ASP A 246 -6.36 -12.93 -12.66
C ASP A 246 -6.15 -12.62 -14.16
N ILE A 247 -6.94 -13.23 -15.06
CA ILE A 247 -6.89 -12.98 -16.52
C ILE A 247 -7.68 -11.72 -16.91
N ALA A 248 -8.71 -11.37 -16.13
CA ALA A 248 -9.55 -10.22 -16.43
C ALA A 248 -8.73 -8.91 -16.33
N SER A 249 -8.83 -8.06 -17.36
CA SER A 249 -8.27 -6.72 -17.30
C SER A 249 -9.03 -5.88 -16.27
N ALA A 250 -8.30 -5.25 -15.36
CA ALA A 250 -8.88 -4.32 -14.40
C ALA A 250 -9.21 -2.96 -15.03
N ILE A 251 -8.49 -2.58 -16.10
CA ILE A 251 -8.60 -1.27 -16.75
C ILE A 251 -8.56 -1.43 -18.27
N VAL A 252 -9.29 -0.57 -18.99
CA VAL A 252 -9.13 -0.35 -20.44
C VAL A 252 -8.42 0.99 -20.64
N SER A 253 -7.27 0.99 -21.31
CA SER A 253 -6.34 2.14 -21.32
C SER A 253 -6.92 3.43 -21.91
N ASN A 254 -7.83 3.31 -22.88
CA ASN A 254 -8.47 4.44 -23.55
C ASN A 254 -9.90 4.73 -23.06
N ASP A 255 -10.37 4.03 -22.02
CA ASP A 255 -11.72 4.17 -21.46
C ASP A 255 -11.72 3.82 -19.97
N MET A 256 -11.05 4.66 -19.17
CA MET A 256 -10.85 4.40 -17.74
C MET A 256 -12.05 4.85 -16.88
N GLY A 257 -12.85 5.79 -17.35
CA GLY A 257 -13.90 6.43 -16.56
C GLY A 257 -13.37 7.35 -15.45
N ASP A 258 -14.28 7.81 -14.59
CA ASP A 258 -13.96 8.58 -13.38
C ASP A 258 -13.87 7.63 -12.17
N TRP A 259 -12.73 7.69 -11.48
CA TRP A 259 -12.45 6.85 -10.32
C TRP A 259 -12.73 7.52 -8.98
N SER A 260 -13.20 8.77 -8.97
CA SER A 260 -13.37 9.57 -7.76
C SER A 260 -14.25 8.88 -6.70
N ALA A 261 -15.31 8.19 -7.12
CA ALA A 261 -16.18 7.46 -6.20
C ALA A 261 -15.48 6.25 -5.55
N ASP A 262 -14.71 5.49 -6.33
CA ASP A 262 -13.92 4.36 -5.83
C ASP A 262 -12.84 4.86 -4.85
N ILE A 263 -12.10 5.92 -5.21
CA ILE A 263 -11.06 6.52 -4.37
C ILE A 263 -11.66 7.01 -3.05
N ASN A 264 -12.80 7.70 -3.08
CA ASN A 264 -13.47 8.17 -1.86
C ASN A 264 -13.93 7.00 -0.98
N ALA A 265 -14.48 5.93 -1.57
CA ALA A 265 -14.87 4.74 -0.81
C ALA A 265 -13.65 4.07 -0.13
N MET A 266 -12.50 4.04 -0.80
CA MET A 266 -11.26 3.53 -0.23
C MET A 266 -10.68 4.45 0.86
N ALA A 267 -10.76 5.76 0.66
CA ALA A 267 -10.37 6.75 1.65
C ALA A 267 -11.23 6.63 2.94
N ASP A 268 -12.54 6.42 2.80
CA ASP A 268 -13.47 6.25 3.94
C ASP A 268 -13.20 4.99 4.78
N ILE A 269 -12.48 3.99 4.23
CA ILE A 269 -12.04 2.79 4.97
C ILE A 269 -10.87 3.11 5.90
N LEU A 270 -9.91 3.90 5.43
CA LEU A 270 -8.64 4.15 6.15
C LEU A 270 -8.62 5.47 6.91
N TYR A 271 -9.47 6.43 6.54
CA TYR A 271 -9.46 7.78 7.08
C TYR A 271 -10.76 8.12 7.78
N THR A 272 -10.64 8.95 8.82
CA THR A 272 -11.80 9.55 9.48
C THR A 272 -12.19 10.82 8.74
N SER A 273 -13.44 10.88 8.28
CA SER A 273 -14.02 12.09 7.70
C SER A 273 -14.88 12.83 8.73
N ASP A 274 -15.13 14.13 8.49
CA ASP A 274 -16.00 14.94 9.34
C ASP A 274 -17.41 14.37 9.50
N LYS A 275 -17.88 13.60 8.51
CA LYS A 275 -19.19 12.94 8.53
C LYS A 275 -19.29 11.82 9.57
N GLN A 276 -18.15 11.23 9.93
CA GLN A 276 -18.06 10.17 10.94
C GLN A 276 -17.89 10.76 12.35
N LEU A 277 -17.63 12.07 12.48
CA LEU A 277 -17.48 12.72 13.78
C LEU A 277 -18.84 13.00 14.42
N PRO A 278 -18.95 12.93 15.76
CA PRO A 278 -20.18 13.31 16.46
C PRO A 278 -20.52 14.79 16.20
N ILE A 279 -21.75 15.06 15.71
CA ILE A 279 -22.22 16.42 15.39
C ILE A 279 -22.35 17.28 16.67
N SER A 280 -22.73 16.69 17.79
CA SER A 280 -22.85 17.37 19.07
C SER A 280 -22.54 16.40 20.22
N PRO A 281 -21.24 16.13 20.48
CA PRO A 281 -20.88 15.24 21.56
C PRO A 281 -21.27 15.86 22.91
N PRO A 282 -21.74 15.06 23.88
CA PRO A 282 -22.00 15.54 25.23
C PRO A 282 -20.69 15.96 25.89
N LEU A 283 -20.70 17.00 26.73
CA LEU A 283 -19.51 17.41 27.47
C LEU A 283 -19.27 16.48 28.65
N LEU A 284 -18.11 15.82 28.66
CA LEU A 284 -17.67 15.01 29.79
C LEU A 284 -17.33 15.91 30.98
N GLN A 285 -17.70 15.47 32.17
CA GLN A 285 -17.32 16.13 33.42
C GLN A 285 -16.03 15.52 33.96
N MET A 286 -15.15 16.36 34.50
CA MET A 286 -13.93 15.88 35.15
C MET A 286 -14.31 15.02 36.37
N PRO A 287 -13.79 13.78 36.50
CA PRO A 287 -13.98 12.99 37.70
C PRO A 287 -13.46 13.72 38.94
N LYS A 288 -14.27 13.74 40.00
CA LYS A 288 -13.97 14.50 41.24
C LYS A 288 -12.72 14.00 41.97
N ASP A 289 -12.34 12.76 41.72
CA ASP A 289 -11.18 12.07 42.30
C ASP A 289 -9.87 12.37 41.57
N ILE A 290 -9.91 13.10 40.45
CA ILE A 290 -8.71 13.48 39.68
C ILE A 290 -8.30 14.91 40.03
N ASN A 291 -7.10 15.05 40.62
CA ASN A 291 -6.51 16.34 40.89
C ASN A 291 -5.77 16.88 39.66
N ALA A 292 -6.51 17.49 38.72
CA ALA A 292 -5.97 18.08 37.51
C ALA A 292 -6.74 19.33 37.08
N ALA A 293 -6.13 20.15 36.22
CA ALA A 293 -6.80 21.33 35.67
C ALA A 293 -8.00 20.92 34.80
N SER A 294 -9.16 21.52 35.08
CA SER A 294 -10.34 21.41 34.23
C SER A 294 -10.22 22.44 33.10
N ILE A 295 -10.08 21.96 31.86
CA ILE A 295 -10.03 22.79 30.66
C ILE A 295 -11.29 22.50 29.85
N THR A 296 -11.97 23.56 29.42
CA THR A 296 -13.07 23.49 28.45
C THR A 296 -12.78 24.47 27.33
N PHE A 297 -12.79 23.98 26.09
CA PHE A 297 -12.63 24.81 24.90
C PHE A 297 -13.99 25.40 24.52
N SER A 298 -14.03 26.72 24.33
CA SER A 298 -15.23 27.40 23.84
C SER A 298 -15.37 27.20 22.32
N GLY A 299 -16.60 27.00 21.84
CA GLY A 299 -16.89 26.89 20.41
C GLY A 299 -17.88 25.80 20.03
N GLY A 300 -17.82 25.40 18.76
CA GLY A 300 -18.70 24.39 18.15
C GLY A 300 -18.27 22.94 18.42
N GLN A 301 -18.61 22.03 17.49
CA GLN A 301 -18.41 20.58 17.64
C GLN A 301 -16.98 20.19 18.02
N TYR A 302 -15.98 20.74 17.33
CA TYR A 302 -14.57 20.41 17.58
C TYR A 302 -14.09 20.87 18.95
N ALA A 303 -14.59 22.01 19.47
CA ALA A 303 -14.24 22.48 20.80
C ALA A 303 -14.79 21.55 21.89
N LYS A 304 -16.02 21.04 21.70
CA LYS A 304 -16.59 20.01 22.59
C LYS A 304 -15.79 18.70 22.53
N MET A 305 -15.40 18.26 21.34
CA MET A 305 -14.54 17.08 21.19
C MET A 305 -13.19 17.26 21.91
N LEU A 306 -12.50 18.38 21.71
CA LEU A 306 -11.22 18.67 22.38
C LEU A 306 -11.37 18.71 23.91
N SER A 307 -12.49 19.26 24.41
CA SER A 307 -12.80 19.26 25.85
C SER A 307 -12.96 17.83 26.38
N ASN A 308 -13.65 16.97 25.63
CA ASN A 308 -13.83 15.56 26.00
C ASN A 308 -12.52 14.78 25.94
N ILE A 309 -11.68 14.99 24.92
CA ILE A 309 -10.34 14.38 24.81
C ILE A 309 -9.51 14.74 26.04
N TRP A 310 -9.53 16.00 26.46
CA TRP A 310 -8.79 16.45 27.64
C TRP A 310 -9.19 15.66 28.89
N VAL A 311 -10.49 15.56 29.16
CA VAL A 311 -11.03 14.79 30.29
C VAL A 311 -10.68 13.30 30.17
N ALA A 312 -10.83 12.72 28.98
CA ALA A 312 -10.54 11.30 28.73
C ALA A 312 -9.05 10.99 28.94
N ASN A 313 -8.15 11.81 28.41
CA ASN A 313 -6.70 11.64 28.54
C ASN A 313 -6.24 11.73 30.00
N LEU A 314 -6.71 12.74 30.74
CA LEU A 314 -6.38 12.87 32.16
C LEU A 314 -6.94 11.71 32.98
N THR A 315 -8.13 11.23 32.65
CA THR A 315 -8.71 10.03 33.27
C THR A 315 -7.86 8.80 33.00
N GLN A 316 -7.41 8.59 31.77
CA GLN A 316 -6.54 7.46 31.44
C GLN A 316 -5.18 7.54 32.15
N ILE A 317 -4.56 8.72 32.17
CA ILE A 317 -3.28 8.93 32.85
C ILE A 317 -3.41 8.60 34.33
N ALA A 318 -4.40 9.19 35.00
CA ALA A 318 -4.58 9.07 36.44
C ALA A 318 -4.98 7.66 36.90
N LYS A 319 -5.75 6.92 36.08
CA LYS A 319 -6.37 5.65 36.49
C LYS A 319 -5.72 4.40 35.89
N TYR A 320 -5.11 4.51 34.70
CA TYR A 320 -4.77 3.32 33.90
C TYR A 320 -3.34 3.30 33.36
N LYS A 321 -2.66 4.45 33.23
CA LYS A 321 -1.28 4.49 32.71
C LYS A 321 -0.21 4.54 33.79
N PHE A 322 -0.50 5.14 34.94
CA PHE A 322 0.45 5.19 36.05
C PHE A 322 0.21 4.04 37.01
N ASP A 323 1.21 3.17 37.19
CA ASP A 323 1.19 2.16 38.24
C ASP A 323 1.81 2.76 39.52
N PRO A 324 1.01 3.05 40.56
CA PRO A 324 1.51 3.69 41.77
C PRO A 324 2.42 2.77 42.60
N ASN A 325 2.38 1.45 42.39
CA ASN A 325 3.19 0.50 43.16
C ASN A 325 4.61 0.38 42.59
N THR A 326 4.75 0.53 41.28
CA THR A 326 6.05 0.41 40.59
C THR A 326 6.62 1.75 40.15
N GLY A 327 5.79 2.78 40.07
CA GLY A 327 6.15 4.09 39.53
C GLY A 327 6.29 4.11 38.00
N PHE A 328 5.97 3.01 37.32
CA PHE A 328 6.03 2.94 35.86
C PHE A 328 4.84 3.64 35.21
N PHE A 329 5.12 4.28 34.09
CA PHE A 329 4.13 4.90 33.23
C PHE A 329 4.03 4.10 31.92
N GLY A 330 2.86 3.54 31.64
CA GLY A 330 2.57 2.85 30.39
C GLY A 330 2.25 3.84 29.27
N GLU A 331 2.84 3.66 28.10
CA GLU A 331 2.54 4.47 26.91
C GLU A 331 1.07 4.33 26.47
N SER A 332 0.47 3.16 26.72
CA SER A 332 -0.94 2.84 26.46
C SER A 332 -1.63 2.31 27.71
N GLN A 333 -2.96 2.44 27.77
CA GLN A 333 -3.74 1.82 28.86
C GLN A 333 -3.70 0.29 28.76
N VAL A 334 -3.84 -0.40 29.89
CA VAL A 334 -3.94 -1.87 29.92
C VAL A 334 -5.11 -2.32 29.04
N GLY A 335 -4.85 -3.26 28.13
CA GLY A 335 -5.86 -3.79 27.21
C GLY A 335 -6.23 -2.86 26.04
N CYS A 336 -5.49 -1.78 25.82
CA CYS A 336 -5.67 -0.97 24.61
C CYS A 336 -5.40 -1.84 23.37
N PRO A 337 -6.28 -1.85 22.35
CA PRO A 337 -5.94 -2.45 21.07
C PRO A 337 -4.70 -1.77 20.48
N SER A 338 -3.78 -2.58 19.98
CA SER A 338 -2.58 -2.08 19.29
C SER A 338 -2.95 -1.77 17.85
N TYR A 339 -3.17 -0.50 17.54
CA TYR A 339 -3.21 -0.01 16.17
C TYR A 339 -1.83 0.54 15.83
N SER A 340 -1.11 -0.14 14.95
CA SER A 340 0.19 0.36 14.53
C SER A 340 -0.01 1.61 13.66
N LEU A 341 0.37 2.75 14.21
CA LEU A 341 0.33 4.08 13.60
C LEU A 341 1.27 4.15 12.39
N SER A 342 0.75 4.32 11.18
CA SER A 342 1.63 4.65 10.03
C SER A 342 0.93 5.19 8.80
N ILE A 343 -0.32 4.81 8.54
CA ILE A 343 -1.08 5.35 7.39
C ILE A 343 -1.88 6.61 7.79
N THR A 344 -2.02 6.86 9.10
CA THR A 344 -2.76 8.00 9.63
C THR A 344 -1.95 8.70 10.73
N HIS A 345 -1.17 9.72 10.37
CA HIS A 345 -0.85 10.81 11.29
C HIS A 345 -2.04 11.80 11.33
N ASN A 346 -3.25 11.29 11.51
CA ASN A 346 -4.38 12.07 11.99
C ASN A 346 -4.75 11.44 13.32
N LEU A 347 -4.64 12.25 14.38
CA LEU A 347 -5.03 11.96 15.76
C LEU A 347 -6.05 10.82 15.84
N GLN A 348 -5.61 9.64 16.29
CA GLN A 348 -6.54 8.62 16.77
C GLN A 348 -7.14 9.11 18.08
N LEU A 349 -8.18 9.88 17.89
CA LEU A 349 -9.15 10.32 18.85
C LEU A 349 -9.89 9.05 19.29
N ILE A 350 -9.51 8.49 20.46
CA ILE A 350 -10.33 7.47 21.12
C ILE A 350 -11.62 8.16 21.53
N LEU A 351 -12.62 8.14 20.64
CA LEU A 351 -13.98 8.54 20.91
C LEU A 351 -14.64 7.40 21.69
N TYR A 352 -14.89 7.65 22.98
CA TYR A 352 -15.85 6.89 23.77
C TYR A 352 -17.27 7.43 23.53
#